data_AF-A0A6A4GM23-F1
#
_entry.id   AF-A0A6A4GM23-F1
#
_cell.length_a   1.000
_cell.length_b   1.000
_cell.length_c   1.000
_cell.angle_alpha   90.00
_cell.angle_beta   90.00
_cell.angle_gamma   90.00
#
_symmetry.space_group_name_H-M   'P 1'
#
loop_
_entity.id
_entity.type
_entity.pdbx_description
1 polymer ?
#
loop_
_entity_poly.entity_id
_entity_poly.type
_entity_poly.pdbx_seq_one_letter_code
_entity_poly.pdbx_strand_id
1 'polypeptide(L)' 'MQTDGSADSFAACNTKQPNTYYGLRAKALYAYSKSPDDPNEISFYKGEILNILDRHGKWWQAEKADGTAGIVPSKFLKVI' A
#
# COMPACT_ATOMS: atom_id res chain seq x y z
N MET A 1 -2.99 52.97 0.50
CA MET A 1 -4.06 52.39 -0.33
C MET A 1 -4.07 50.88 -0.11
N GLN A 2 -5.11 50.36 0.56
CA GLN A 2 -5.65 48.99 0.42
C GLN A 2 -6.04 48.78 -1.08
N THR A 3 -6.18 47.61 -1.72
CA THR A 3 -6.31 46.18 -1.40
C THR A 3 -6.07 45.35 -2.69
N ASP A 4 -5.87 44.05 -2.49
CA ASP A 4 -6.41 42.92 -3.29
C ASP A 4 -5.81 42.61 -4.68
N GLY A 5 -5.21 41.42 -4.70
CA GLY A 5 -4.90 40.61 -5.87
C GLY A 5 -4.94 39.15 -5.43
N SER A 6 -6.11 38.72 -4.97
CA SER A 6 -6.48 37.33 -4.75
C SER A 6 -6.16 36.47 -5.97
N ALA A 7 -5.34 35.44 -5.78
CA ALA A 7 -5.42 34.19 -6.52
C ALA A 7 -5.56 33.07 -5.48
N ASP A 8 -6.82 32.78 -5.20
CA ASP A 8 -7.40 31.47 -4.90
C ASP A 8 -6.78 30.66 -3.74
N SER A 9 -7.54 30.74 -2.65
CA SER A 9 -7.90 29.63 -1.76
C SER A 9 -8.04 28.32 -2.56
N PHE A 10 -7.64 27.16 -2.06
CA PHE A 10 -8.37 26.44 -1.02
C PHE A 10 -7.43 25.55 -0.21
N ALA A 11 -7.56 25.68 1.11
CA ALA A 11 -7.77 24.58 2.03
C ALA A 11 -7.06 23.25 1.70
N ALA A 12 -6.08 22.91 2.53
CA ALA A 12 -6.28 21.92 3.59
C ALA A 12 -4.95 21.21 3.87
N CYS A 13 -4.54 21.32 5.13
CA CYS A 13 -3.78 20.34 5.91
C CYS A 13 -2.76 19.45 5.16
N ASN A 14 -1.49 19.60 5.54
CA ASN A 14 -0.76 18.55 6.26
C ASN A 14 -1.31 17.11 6.13
N THR A 15 -1.30 16.50 4.93
CA THR A 15 -1.49 15.04 4.77
C THR A 15 -0.97 14.55 3.41
N LYS A 16 0.34 14.65 3.12
CA LYS A 16 0.99 13.41 2.64
C LYS A 16 1.00 12.58 3.92
N GLN A 17 -0.10 11.87 4.21
CA GLN A 17 -0.19 11.15 5.48
C GLN A 17 1.09 10.34 5.59
N PRO A 18 1.95 10.54 6.61
CA PRO A 18 3.10 9.67 6.82
C PRO A 18 2.63 8.31 7.39
N ASN A 19 1.44 7.87 7.00
CA ASN A 19 0.92 6.53 7.22
C ASN A 19 1.28 5.60 6.06
N THR A 20 2.15 6.03 5.15
CA THR A 20 3.00 5.07 4.46
C THR A 20 3.70 4.25 5.53
N TYR A 21 3.27 3.00 5.66
CA TYR A 21 3.83 2.01 6.57
C TYR A 21 5.23 1.59 6.10
N TYR A 22 6.09 2.54 5.71
CA TYR A 22 7.47 2.34 5.30
C TYR A 22 8.22 1.65 6.43
N GLY A 23 8.37 0.33 6.33
CA GLY A 23 8.98 -0.53 7.35
C GLY A 23 8.04 -1.59 7.93
N LEU A 24 6.74 -1.53 7.66
CA LEU A 24 5.81 -2.61 8.01
C LEU A 24 6.01 -3.76 7.04
N ARG A 25 6.50 -4.87 7.57
CA ARG A 25 6.68 -6.09 6.82
C ARG A 25 5.63 -7.09 7.25
N ALA A 26 5.16 -7.88 6.31
CA ALA A 26 4.31 -9.01 6.60
C ALA A 26 4.92 -10.28 6.02
N LYS A 27 4.82 -11.35 6.79
CA LYS A 27 5.17 -12.69 6.37
C LYS A 27 3.94 -13.37 5.80
N ALA A 28 4.07 -13.93 4.61
CA ALA A 28 3.04 -14.79 4.03
C ALA A 28 2.92 -16.09 4.84
N LEU A 29 1.73 -16.37 5.35
CA LEU A 29 1.40 -17.61 6.06
C LEU A 29 1.12 -18.76 5.08
N TYR A 30 0.70 -18.41 3.86
CA TYR A 30 0.35 -19.34 2.78
C TYR A 30 0.86 -18.78 1.45
N ALA A 31 0.97 -19.63 0.43
CA ALA A 31 1.26 -19.17 -0.92
C ALA A 31 -0.02 -18.64 -1.60
N TYR A 32 0.13 -17.64 -2.45
CA TYR A 32 -0.94 -17.08 -3.26
C TYR A 32 -0.47 -16.89 -4.69
N SER A 33 -1.32 -17.30 -5.64
CA SER A 33 -1.12 -17.07 -7.06
C SER A 33 -2.08 -15.99 -7.51
N LYS A 34 -1.56 -14.92 -8.12
CA LYS A 34 -2.38 -13.84 -8.68
C LYS A 34 -3.38 -14.39 -9.70
N SER A 35 -4.56 -13.79 -9.75
CA SER A 35 -5.52 -14.07 -10.80
C SER A 35 -5.03 -13.53 -12.15
N PRO A 36 -5.16 -14.26 -13.27
CA PRO A 36 -4.87 -13.72 -14.60
C PRO A 36 -5.84 -12.60 -15.00
N ASP A 37 -7.02 -12.55 -14.38
CA ASP A 37 -8.06 -11.54 -14.63
C ASP A 37 -7.80 -10.21 -13.91
N ASP A 38 -6.95 -10.18 -12.88
CA ASP A 38 -6.62 -8.98 -12.12
C ASP A 38 -5.10 -8.71 -12.11
N PRO A 39 -4.59 -7.84 -13.00
CA PRO A 39 -3.16 -7.56 -13.11
C PRO A 39 -2.59 -6.82 -11.90
N ASN A 40 -3.44 -6.26 -11.03
CA ASN A 40 -2.98 -5.56 -9.84
C ASN A 40 -2.59 -6.53 -8.73
N GLU A 41 -3.00 -7.80 -8.80
CA GLU A 41 -2.63 -8.82 -7.84
C GLU A 41 -1.19 -9.32 -8.06
N ILE A 42 -0.51 -9.64 -6.96
CA ILE A 42 0.85 -10.22 -7.02
C ILE A 42 0.88 -11.59 -6.35
N SER A 43 1.69 -12.49 -6.92
CA SER A 43 1.93 -13.82 -6.36
C SER A 43 3.08 -13.81 -5.37
N PHE A 44 2.93 -14.60 -4.31
CA PHE A 44 3.92 -14.76 -3.25
C PHE A 44 3.91 -16.18 -2.70
N TYR A 45 5.05 -16.61 -2.17
CA TYR A 45 5.24 -17.93 -1.58
C TYR A 45 4.97 -17.90 -0.07
N LYS A 46 4.64 -19.06 0.49
CA LYS A 46 4.56 -19.22 1.94
C LYS A 46 5.91 -18.89 2.57
N GLY A 47 5.89 -18.00 3.56
CA GLY A 47 7.06 -17.53 4.28
C GLY A 47 7.76 -16.33 3.66
N GLU A 48 7.32 -15.87 2.48
CA GLU A 48 7.85 -14.69 1.81
C GLU A 48 7.55 -13.42 2.63
N ILE A 49 8.51 -12.49 2.63
CA ILE A 49 8.38 -11.20 3.31
C ILE A 49 7.99 -10.15 2.29
N LEU A 50 6.84 -9.54 2.50
CA LEU A 50 6.32 -8.46 1.69
C LEU A 50 6.37 -7.15 2.46
N ASN A 51 6.73 -6.08 1.77
CA ASN A 51 6.74 -4.73 2.32
C ASN A 51 5.34 -4.14 2.15
N ILE A 52 4.64 -3.87 3.26
CA ILE A 52 3.26 -3.39 3.22
C ILE A 52 3.26 -1.88 3.03
N LEU A 53 2.75 -1.44 1.88
CA LEU A 53 2.61 -0.03 1.54
C LEU A 53 1.31 0.54 2.12
N ASP A 54 0.23 -0.24 2.04
CA ASP A 54 -1.10 0.11 2.54
C ASP A 54 -1.81 -1.15 3.07
N ARG A 55 -2.49 -1.05 4.22
CA ARG A 55 -3.22 -2.15 4.85
C ARG A 55 -4.71 -1.90 5.06
N HIS A 56 -5.32 -1.05 4.25
CA HIS A 56 -6.73 -0.70 4.36
C HIS A 56 -7.64 -1.80 3.76
N GLY A 57 -8.37 -2.48 4.65
CA GLY A 57 -9.41 -3.44 4.26
C GLY A 57 -8.91 -4.88 4.07
N LYS A 58 -9.56 -5.61 3.15
CA LYS A 58 -9.31 -7.04 2.90
C LYS A 58 -8.11 -7.28 1.98
N TRP A 59 -7.78 -6.29 1.17
CA TRP A 59 -6.68 -6.32 0.22
C TRP A 59 -5.66 -5.28 0.65
N TRP A 60 -4.44 -5.73 0.89
CA TRP A 60 -3.35 -4.86 1.29
C TRP A 60 -2.48 -4.60 0.08
N GLN A 61 -1.96 -3.40 -0.04
CA GLN A 61 -0.95 -3.08 -1.03
C GLN A 61 0.41 -3.47 -0.48
N ALA A 62 1.12 -4.31 -1.22
CA ALA A 62 2.40 -4.84 -0.82
C ALA A 62 3.39 -4.86 -1.97
N GLU A 63 4.67 -4.77 -1.63
CA GLU A 63 5.79 -4.81 -2.56
C GLU A 63 6.71 -5.98 -2.21
N LYS A 64 7.09 -6.73 -3.24
CA LYS A 64 8.06 -7.83 -3.14
C LYS A 64 9.48 -7.26 -3.11
N ALA A 65 10.44 -8.07 -2.65
CA ALA A 65 11.86 -7.72 -2.71
C ALA A 65 12.39 -7.47 -4.14
N ASP A 66 11.70 -8.02 -5.15
CA ASP A 66 12.00 -7.83 -6.58
C ASP A 66 11.48 -6.47 -7.12
N GLY A 67 10.83 -5.65 -6.30
CA GLY A 67 10.23 -4.37 -6.71
C GLY A 67 8.84 -4.51 -7.34
N THR A 68 8.31 -5.74 -7.45
CA THR A 68 6.93 -5.97 -7.90
C THR A 68 5.96 -5.54 -6.80
N ALA A 69 5.17 -4.50 -7.05
CA ALA A 69 4.11 -4.03 -6.15
C ALA A 69 2.72 -4.37 -6.67
N GLY A 70 1.80 -4.64 -5.75
CA GLY A 70 0.40 -4.90 -6.08
C GLY A 70 -0.45 -5.17 -4.85
N ILE A 71 -1.68 -5.61 -5.07
CA ILE A 71 -2.61 -5.98 -4.00
C ILE A 71 -2.51 -7.46 -3.65
N VAL A 72 -2.68 -7.76 -2.37
CA VAL A 72 -2.58 -9.10 -1.81
C VAL A 72 -3.65 -9.31 -0.74
N PRO A 73 -4.21 -10.52 -0.61
CA PRO A 73 -5.22 -10.79 0.40
C PRO A 73 -4.61 -10.78 1.80
N SER A 74 -5.06 -9.88 2.66
CA SER A 74 -4.50 -9.70 4.01
C SER A 74 -4.63 -10.93 4.90
N LYS A 75 -5.65 -11.76 4.65
CA LYS A 75 -5.87 -13.04 5.33
C LYS A 75 -4.68 -14.00 5.22
N PHE A 76 -3.87 -13.86 4.18
CA PHE A 76 -2.72 -14.72 3.91
C PHE A 76 -1.45 -14.18 4.53
N LEU A 77 -1.50 -13.00 5.15
CA LEU A 77 -0.35 -12.28 5.65
C LEU A 77 -0.42 -12.14 7.17
N LYS A 78 0.76 -12.15 7.80
CA LYS A 78 0.94 -11.82 9.20
C LYS A 78 1.98 -10.72 9.31
N VAL A 79 1.55 -9.55 9.77
CA VAL A 79 2.46 -8.46 10.12
C VAL A 79 3.47 -8.96 11.17
N ILE A 80 4.75 -8.65 10.95
CA ILE A 80 5.88 -9.03 11.81
C ILE A 80 6.62 -7.80 12.35
#